data_AF-A0A1N7NY34-F1
#
_entry.id   AF-A0A1N7NY34-F1
#
_cell.length_a   1.000
_cell.length_b   1.000
_cell.length_c   1.000
_cell.angle_alpha   90.00
_cell.angle_beta   90.00
_cell.angle_gamma   90.00
#
_symmetry.space_group_name_H-M   'P 1'
#
loop_
_entity.id
_entity.type
_entity.pdbx_description
1 polymer ?
#
loop_
_entity_poly.entity_id
_entity_poly.type
_entity_poly.pdbx_seq_one_letter_code
_entity_poly.pdbx_strand_id
1 'polypeptide(L)'
;MARVKRPTFKRRINPDEELSPRVIWGGGAVLLIVVAALFWSVWKSQFAAPASYLFNTPTLGAEAGYCLSVAQMIVPSGAPIGSYFDEAAQFWVKRLRDLDEDMGKAIAKGRAKLAIDKQAAREKSDVWFQYAMDQCSLKALNYGAHFRSFD
;
A
#
# COMPACT_ATOMS: atom_id res chain seq x y z
N MET A 1 24.21 -69.53 37.74
CA MET A 1 24.30 -68.16 37.19
C MET A 1 22.96 -67.46 37.39
N ALA A 2 22.86 -66.50 38.31
CA ALA A 2 21.63 -65.78 38.63
C ALA A 2 21.42 -64.60 37.67
N ARG A 3 20.25 -64.50 37.04
CA ARG A 3 19.92 -63.47 36.03
C ARG A 3 19.34 -62.23 36.72
N VAL A 4 20.12 -61.16 36.79
CA VAL A 4 19.72 -59.84 37.32
C VAL A 4 18.68 -59.21 36.38
N LYS A 5 17.45 -58.98 36.87
CA LYS A 5 16.42 -58.21 36.15
C LYS A 5 16.70 -56.71 36.29
N ARG A 6 16.93 -56.02 35.16
CA ARG A 6 17.01 -54.54 35.14
C ARG A 6 15.60 -53.95 35.23
N PRO A 7 15.38 -52.90 36.03
CA PRO A 7 14.10 -52.21 36.06
C PRO A 7 13.92 -51.41 34.76
N THR A 8 12.86 -51.73 34.01
CA THR A 8 12.35 -50.93 32.90
C THR A 8 11.82 -49.60 33.43
N PHE A 9 12.51 -48.52 33.08
CA PHE A 9 12.07 -47.15 33.36
C PHE A 9 10.86 -46.82 32.45
N LYS A 10 9.64 -46.97 32.97
CA LYS A 10 8.43 -46.46 32.30
C LYS A 10 8.46 -44.94 32.40
N ARG A 11 8.61 -44.26 31.26
CA ARG A 11 8.39 -42.81 31.13
C ARG A 11 6.96 -42.52 31.58
N ARG A 12 6.79 -41.97 32.80
CA ARG A 12 5.50 -41.45 33.26
C ARG A 12 5.25 -40.15 32.51
N ILE A 13 4.53 -40.23 31.40
CA ILE A 13 3.87 -39.08 30.82
C ILE A 13 2.64 -38.86 31.70
N ASN A 14 2.51 -37.67 32.30
CA ASN A 14 1.33 -37.36 33.10
C ASN A 14 0.11 -37.35 32.15
N PRO A 15 -0.99 -38.05 32.49
CA PRO A 15 -2.19 -38.09 31.65
C PRO A 15 -2.85 -36.71 31.50
N ASP A 16 -2.46 -35.76 32.33
CA ASP A 16 -2.88 -34.37 32.35
C ASP A 16 -2.23 -33.54 31.21
N GLU A 17 -1.13 -34.03 30.60
CA GLU A 17 -0.43 -33.39 29.48
C GLU A 17 -0.82 -33.95 28.09
N GLU A 18 -1.61 -35.03 28.04
CA GLU A 18 -2.14 -35.55 26.78
C GLU A 18 -3.29 -34.64 26.30
N LEU A 19 -2.93 -33.59 25.56
CA LEU A 19 -3.89 -32.77 24.81
C LEU A 19 -4.79 -33.69 23.98
N SER A 20 -6.05 -33.78 24.40
CA SER A 20 -7.04 -34.64 23.78
C SER A 20 -7.08 -34.38 22.26
N PRO A 21 -7.07 -35.43 21.42
CA PRO A 21 -7.19 -35.28 19.96
C PRO A 21 -8.40 -34.44 19.56
N ARG A 22 -9.47 -34.47 20.35
CA ARG A 22 -10.67 -33.64 20.16
C ARG A 22 -10.42 -32.15 20.37
N VAL A 23 -9.52 -31.77 21.28
CA VAL A 23 -9.12 -30.38 21.52
C VAL A 23 -8.23 -29.88 20.38
N ILE A 24 -7.34 -30.73 19.86
CA ILE A 24 -6.48 -30.36 18.71
C ILE A 24 -7.32 -30.19 17.45
N TRP A 25 -8.20 -31.15 17.13
CA TRP A 25 -9.08 -31.08 15.97
C TRP A 25 -10.16 -30.01 16.12
N GLY A 26 -10.75 -29.86 17.30
CA GLY A 26 -11.74 -28.83 17.60
C GLY A 26 -11.16 -27.41 17.56
N GLY A 27 -10.00 -27.21 18.18
CA GLY A 27 -9.27 -25.94 18.16
C GLY A 27 -8.82 -25.56 16.74
N GLY A 28 -8.34 -26.53 15.96
CA GLY A 28 -7.97 -26.33 14.56
C GLY A 28 -9.15 -25.92 13.68
N ALA A 29 -10.32 -26.56 13.84
CA ALA A 29 -11.52 -26.21 13.10
C ALA A 29 -12.02 -24.80 13.43
N VAL A 30 -12.03 -24.41 14.70
CA VAL A 30 -12.41 -23.06 15.14
C VAL A 30 -11.44 -22.02 14.56
N LEU A 31 -10.13 -22.27 14.61
CA LEU A 31 -9.13 -21.39 14.02
C LEU A 31 -9.34 -21.20 12.52
N LEU A 32 -9.62 -22.29 11.78
CA LEU A 32 -9.91 -22.22 10.35
C LEU A 32 -11.13 -21.36 10.03
N ILE A 33 -12.20 -21.48 10.82
CA ILE A 33 -13.41 -20.66 10.64
C ILE A 33 -13.10 -19.18 10.89
N VAL A 34 -12.33 -18.87 11.94
CA VAL A 34 -11.92 -17.48 12.25
C VAL A 34 -11.06 -16.91 11.12
N VAL A 35 -10.08 -17.68 10.62
CA VAL A 35 -9.22 -17.26 9.51
C VAL A 35 -10.03 -17.05 8.23
N ALA A 36 -10.96 -17.96 7.91
CA ALA A 36 -11.84 -17.83 6.75
C ALA A 36 -12.75 -16.60 6.86
N ALA A 37 -13.30 -16.32 8.05
CA ALA A 37 -14.14 -15.14 8.30
C ALA A 37 -13.33 -13.84 8.18
N LEU A 38 -12.11 -13.81 8.72
CA LEU A 38 -11.20 -12.67 8.58
C LEU A 38 -10.81 -12.44 7.11
N PHE A 39 -10.46 -13.51 6.40
CA PHE A 39 -10.16 -13.47 4.98
C PHE A 39 -11.36 -12.96 4.17
N TRP A 40 -12.56 -13.47 4.44
CA TRP A 40 -13.79 -13.02 3.80
C TRP A 40 -14.09 -11.55 4.08
N SER A 41 -13.91 -11.10 5.32
CA SER A 41 -14.08 -9.71 5.71
C SER A 41 -13.09 -8.79 5.01
N VAL A 42 -11.81 -9.18 4.95
CA VAL A 42 -10.77 -8.44 4.22
C VAL A 42 -11.08 -8.43 2.73
N TRP A 43 -11.46 -9.57 2.14
CA TRP A 43 -11.85 -9.68 0.74
C TRP A 43 -13.01 -8.74 0.39
N LYS A 44 -14.07 -8.73 1.19
CA LYS A 44 -15.20 -7.81 1.02
C LYS A 44 -14.80 -6.35 1.24
N SER A 45 -13.88 -6.09 2.17
CA SER A 45 -13.42 -4.74 2.49
C SER A 45 -12.48 -4.16 1.43
N GLN A 46 -11.69 -4.96 0.72
CA GLN A 46 -10.86 -4.50 -0.40
C GLN A 46 -11.71 -3.94 -1.56
N PHE A 47 -12.95 -4.40 -1.71
CA PHE A 47 -13.93 -3.85 -2.67
C PHE A 47 -14.79 -2.71 -2.11
N ALA A 48 -14.80 -2.51 -0.79
CA ALA A 48 -15.65 -1.53 -0.10
C ALA A 48 -14.88 -0.32 0.46
N ALA A 49 -13.54 -0.39 0.53
CA ALA A 49 -12.74 0.81 0.57
C ALA A 49 -13.04 1.55 -0.73
N PRO A 50 -13.59 2.79 -0.70
CA PRO A 50 -13.59 3.60 -1.91
C PRO A 50 -12.15 3.59 -2.39
N ALA A 51 -11.93 3.33 -3.68
CA ALA A 51 -10.63 3.54 -4.29
C ALA A 51 -10.34 5.03 -4.11
N SER A 52 -9.82 5.41 -2.93
CA SER A 52 -9.47 6.76 -2.63
C SER A 52 -8.28 6.99 -3.53
N TYR A 53 -8.54 7.75 -4.58
CA TYR A 53 -7.50 8.32 -5.40
C TYR A 53 -6.50 9.00 -4.46
N LEU A 54 -5.24 8.93 -4.82
CA LEU A 54 -4.13 9.31 -3.94
C LEU A 54 -4.43 10.67 -3.28
N PHE A 55 -4.25 10.75 -1.95
CA PHE A 55 -4.61 11.92 -1.11
C PHE A 55 -6.10 12.27 -1.01
N ASN A 56 -7.01 11.30 -1.12
CA ASN A 56 -8.47 11.51 -1.14
C ASN A 56 -8.91 12.46 -2.26
N THR A 57 -8.28 12.36 -3.43
CA THR A 57 -8.70 13.16 -4.58
C THR A 57 -10.04 12.64 -5.13
N PRO A 58 -10.89 13.50 -5.71
CA PRO A 58 -12.26 13.11 -6.10
C PRO A 58 -12.34 12.33 -7.43
N THR A 59 -11.29 12.35 -8.25
CA THR A 59 -11.28 11.81 -9.63
C THR A 59 -9.85 11.41 -10.03
N LEU A 60 -9.72 10.50 -11.00
CA LEU A 60 -8.44 10.14 -11.63
C LEU A 60 -7.71 11.35 -12.22
N GLY A 61 -8.44 12.28 -12.85
CA GLY A 61 -7.86 13.51 -13.37
C GLY A 61 -7.29 14.41 -12.26
N ALA A 62 -8.02 14.56 -11.15
CA ALA A 62 -7.53 15.32 -9.99
C ALA A 62 -6.29 14.68 -9.35
N GLU A 63 -6.19 13.35 -9.31
CA GLU A 63 -5.00 12.63 -8.84
C GLU A 63 -3.78 12.93 -9.73
N ALA A 64 -3.93 12.75 -11.04
CA ALA A 64 -2.86 13.00 -11.99
C ALA A 64 -2.43 14.48 -11.98
N GLY A 65 -3.39 15.40 -11.85
CA GLY A 65 -3.14 16.83 -11.68
C GLY A 65 -2.41 17.17 -10.36
N TYR A 66 -2.73 16.47 -9.27
CA TYR A 66 -2.03 16.60 -7.99
C TYR A 66 -0.58 16.14 -8.13
N CYS A 67 -0.35 14.94 -8.66
CA CYS A 67 0.99 14.37 -8.83
C CYS A 67 1.87 15.19 -9.79
N LEU A 68 1.29 15.72 -10.87
CA LEU A 68 1.99 16.66 -11.75
C LEU A 68 2.42 17.93 -10.99
N SER A 69 1.55 18.45 -10.14
CA SER A 69 1.82 19.67 -9.37
C SER A 69 2.87 19.45 -8.28
N VAL A 70 2.93 18.26 -7.68
CA VAL A 70 3.98 17.85 -6.75
C VAL A 70 5.34 17.80 -7.45
N ALA A 71 5.42 17.16 -8.63
CA ALA A 71 6.65 17.09 -9.41
C ALA A 71 7.18 18.50 -9.79
N GLN A 72 6.27 19.41 -10.16
CA GLN A 72 6.61 20.81 -10.44
C GLN A 72 7.07 21.61 -9.22
N MET A 73 6.56 21.29 -8.02
CA MET A 73 6.95 21.98 -6.78
C MET A 73 8.32 21.56 -6.26
N ILE A 74 8.74 20.33 -6.50
CA ILE A 74 10.06 19.83 -6.06
C ILE A 74 11.18 20.41 -6.93
N VAL A 75 10.94 20.57 -8.23
CA VAL A 75 11.90 21.20 -9.14
C VAL A 75 11.27 22.41 -9.83
N PRO A 76 11.14 23.56 -9.13
CA PRO A 76 10.46 24.74 -9.63
C PRO A 76 11.17 25.37 -10.84
N SER A 77 12.48 25.14 -10.99
CA SER A 77 13.28 25.56 -12.15
C SER A 77 13.14 24.65 -13.38
N GLY A 78 12.31 23.59 -13.29
CA GLY A 78 12.22 22.54 -14.29
C GLY A 78 13.17 21.38 -13.97
N ALA A 79 12.64 20.16 -14.04
CA ALA A 79 13.41 18.94 -13.88
C ALA A 79 14.44 18.82 -15.02
N PRO A 80 15.70 18.42 -14.73
CA PRO A 80 16.66 18.10 -15.78
C PRO A 80 16.07 17.05 -16.73
N ILE A 81 16.26 17.24 -18.04
CA ILE A 81 15.72 16.34 -19.06
C ILE A 81 16.28 14.93 -18.83
N GLY A 82 15.39 13.94 -18.76
CA GLY A 82 15.77 12.55 -18.46
C GLY A 82 16.02 12.26 -16.97
N SER A 83 15.75 13.21 -16.08
CA SER A 83 15.69 12.92 -14.64
C SER A 83 14.39 12.23 -14.27
N TYR A 84 14.41 11.51 -13.15
CA TYR A 84 13.24 10.88 -12.55
C TYR A 84 12.01 11.82 -12.44
N PHE A 85 12.23 13.08 -12.06
CA PHE A 85 11.15 14.06 -11.92
C PHE A 85 10.55 14.48 -13.27
N ASP A 86 11.37 14.54 -14.33
CA ASP A 86 10.92 14.83 -15.69
C ASP A 86 10.09 13.65 -16.25
N GLU A 87 10.58 12.42 -16.09
CA GLU A 87 9.85 11.21 -16.50
C GLU A 87 8.50 11.08 -15.78
N ALA A 88 8.47 11.35 -14.47
CA ALA A 88 7.24 11.37 -13.70
C ALA A 88 6.26 12.45 -14.18
N ALA A 89 6.74 13.67 -14.43
CA ALA A 89 5.91 14.75 -14.96
C ALA A 89 5.33 14.38 -16.34
N GLN A 90 6.14 13.82 -17.23
CA GLN A 90 5.70 13.39 -18.56
C GLN A 90 4.66 12.27 -18.50
N PHE A 91 4.83 11.29 -17.60
CA PHE A 91 3.85 10.23 -17.38
C PHE A 91 2.49 10.81 -16.95
N TRP A 92 2.48 11.69 -15.95
CA TRP A 92 1.24 12.27 -15.43
C TRP A 92 0.56 13.22 -16.43
N VAL A 93 1.34 13.97 -17.21
CA VAL A 93 0.80 14.78 -18.33
C VAL A 93 0.18 13.87 -19.39
N LYS A 94 0.85 12.78 -19.79
CA LYS A 94 0.31 11.82 -20.74
C LYS A 94 -0.97 11.20 -20.22
N ARG A 95 -0.98 10.76 -18.95
CA ARG A 95 -2.16 10.20 -18.29
C ARG A 95 -3.34 11.17 -18.29
N LEU A 96 -3.10 12.45 -17.99
CA LEU A 96 -4.13 13.49 -18.06
C LEU A 96 -4.68 13.70 -19.46
N ARG A 97 -3.85 13.58 -20.50
CA ARG A 97 -4.30 13.64 -21.90
C ARG A 97 -5.12 12.43 -22.32
N ASP A 98 -4.75 11.25 -21.80
CA ASP A 98 -5.43 9.99 -22.10
C ASP A 98 -6.77 9.85 -21.35
N LEU A 99 -7.01 10.70 -20.34
CA LEU A 99 -8.32 10.81 -19.69
C LEU A 99 -9.22 11.72 -20.53
N ASP A 100 -10.42 11.22 -20.87
CA ASP A 100 -11.46 11.97 -21.59
C ASP A 100 -12.15 13.02 -20.69
N GLU A 101 -11.35 13.80 -19.97
CA GLU A 101 -11.78 14.87 -19.05
C GLU A 101 -11.09 16.19 -19.40
N ASP A 102 -11.66 17.31 -18.95
CA ASP A 102 -11.05 18.63 -19.06
C ASP A 102 -9.77 18.70 -18.22
N MET A 103 -8.61 18.57 -18.88
CA MET A 103 -7.29 18.63 -18.26
C MET A 103 -7.10 19.89 -17.39
N GLY A 104 -7.61 21.04 -17.82
CA GLY A 104 -7.46 22.29 -17.09
C GLY A 104 -8.17 22.23 -15.74
N LYS A 105 -9.41 21.73 -15.73
CA LYS A 105 -10.18 21.52 -14.49
C LYS A 105 -9.56 20.45 -13.61
N ALA A 106 -9.05 19.37 -14.19
CA ALA A 106 -8.38 18.29 -13.47
C ALA A 106 -7.12 18.79 -12.73
N ILE A 107 -6.26 19.53 -13.44
CA ILE A 107 -5.06 20.15 -12.87
C ILE A 107 -5.43 21.18 -11.80
N ALA A 108 -6.43 22.03 -12.05
CA ALA A 108 -6.88 23.03 -11.08
C ALA A 108 -7.36 22.39 -9.77
N LYS A 109 -8.15 21.30 -9.85
CA LYS A 109 -8.59 20.52 -8.68
C LYS A 109 -7.41 19.89 -7.94
N GLY A 110 -6.46 19.31 -8.67
CA GLY A 110 -5.23 18.74 -8.10
C GLY A 110 -4.40 19.78 -7.35
N ARG A 111 -4.19 20.96 -7.95
CA ARG A 111 -3.49 22.09 -7.32
C ARG A 111 -4.21 22.63 -6.08
N ALA A 112 -5.54 22.75 -6.13
CA ALA A 112 -6.32 23.18 -4.99
C ALA A 112 -6.15 22.22 -3.80
N LYS A 113 -6.18 20.91 -4.05
CA LYS A 113 -5.94 19.90 -3.02
C LYS A 113 -4.50 19.94 -2.48
N LEU A 114 -3.51 20.11 -3.36
CA LEU A 114 -2.11 20.28 -2.97
C LEU A 114 -1.90 21.50 -2.08
N ALA A 115 -2.59 22.61 -2.36
CA ALA A 115 -2.53 23.81 -1.52
C ALA A 115 -3.10 23.56 -0.11
N ILE A 116 -4.21 22.83 -0.01
CA ILE A 116 -4.81 22.42 1.27
C ILE A 116 -3.83 21.52 2.05
N ASP A 117 -3.25 20.52 1.39
CA ASP A 117 -2.33 19.58 2.03
C ASP A 117 -1.02 20.27 2.46
N LYS A 118 -0.52 21.20 1.64
CA LYS A 118 0.61 22.06 2.01
C LYS A 118 0.31 22.89 3.27
N GLN A 119 -0.87 23.51 3.33
CA GLN A 119 -1.29 24.28 4.50
C GLN A 119 -1.43 23.41 5.74
N ALA A 120 -1.93 22.17 5.59
CA ALA A 120 -2.01 21.20 6.68
C ALA A 120 -0.62 20.78 7.18
N ALA A 121 0.36 20.63 6.29
CA ALA A 121 1.73 20.25 6.63
C ALA A 121 2.56 21.37 7.28
N ARG A 122 2.19 22.65 7.09
CA ARG A 122 2.87 23.84 7.65
C ARG A 122 4.40 23.80 7.44
N GLU A 123 5.17 23.81 8.52
CA GLU A 123 6.64 23.81 8.52
C GLU A 123 7.25 22.53 7.94
N LYS A 124 6.49 21.44 7.83
CA LYS A 124 6.94 20.16 7.25
C LYS A 124 6.56 20.00 5.78
N SER A 125 6.21 21.10 5.11
CA SER A 125 5.75 21.05 3.72
C SER A 125 6.78 20.42 2.75
N ASP A 126 8.07 20.64 2.97
CA ASP A 126 9.12 20.04 2.11
C ASP A 126 9.18 18.51 2.25
N VAL A 127 9.10 18.00 3.48
CA VAL A 127 9.03 16.56 3.76
C VAL A 127 7.75 15.96 3.18
N TRP A 128 6.64 16.70 3.27
CA TRP A 128 5.38 16.29 2.68
C TRP A 128 5.46 16.17 1.15
N PHE A 129 6.14 17.10 0.48
CA PHE A 129 6.31 17.02 -0.98
C PHE A 129 7.15 15.81 -1.40
N GLN A 130 8.23 15.51 -0.68
CA GLN A 130 9.03 14.32 -0.93
C GLN A 130 8.22 13.03 -0.76
N TYR A 131 7.47 12.94 0.35
CA TYR A 131 6.54 11.82 0.58
C TYR A 131 5.48 11.72 -0.53
N ALA A 132 4.89 12.85 -0.92
CA ALA A 132 3.87 12.87 -1.97
C ALA A 132 4.41 12.44 -3.33
N MET A 133 5.66 12.78 -3.64
CA MET A 133 6.32 12.36 -4.87
C MET A 133 6.56 10.85 -4.92
N ASP A 134 7.03 10.29 -3.81
CA ASP A 134 7.24 8.85 -3.68
C ASP A 134 5.93 8.08 -3.89
N GLN A 135 4.86 8.49 -3.21
CA GLN A 135 3.55 7.88 -3.37
C GLN A 135 3.01 8.01 -4.80
N CYS A 136 3.14 9.19 -5.41
CA CYS A 136 2.78 9.38 -6.81
C CYS A 136 3.59 8.45 -7.72
N SER A 137 4.86 8.21 -7.44
CA SER A 137 5.70 7.38 -8.31
C SER A 137 5.41 5.90 -8.15
N LEU A 138 5.17 5.42 -6.93
CA LEU A 138 4.66 4.07 -6.66
C LEU A 138 3.34 3.83 -7.38
N LYS A 139 2.45 4.82 -7.39
CA LYS A 139 1.18 4.73 -8.10
C LYS A 139 1.36 4.74 -9.62
N ALA A 140 2.28 5.54 -10.14
CA ALA A 140 2.63 5.54 -11.55
C ALA A 140 3.14 4.16 -11.99
N LEU A 141 3.99 3.51 -11.19
CA LEU A 141 4.43 2.12 -11.43
C LEU A 141 3.26 1.15 -11.47
N ASN A 142 2.31 1.26 -10.53
CA ASN A 142 1.08 0.44 -10.53
C ASN A 142 0.21 0.67 -11.77
N TYR A 143 0.27 1.86 -12.37
CA TYR A 143 -0.39 2.18 -13.64
C TYR A 143 0.45 1.80 -14.88
N GLY A 144 1.61 1.17 -14.70
CA GLY A 144 2.47 0.70 -15.79
C GLY A 144 3.49 1.72 -16.28
N ALA A 145 3.82 2.75 -15.48
CA ALA A 145 4.95 3.61 -15.78
C ALA A 145 6.26 2.82 -15.70
N HIS A 146 7.16 3.09 -16.64
CA HIS A 146 8.55 2.64 -16.60
C HIS A 146 9.44 3.87 -16.53
N PHE A 147 10.23 3.97 -15.45
CA PHE A 147 11.20 5.05 -15.26
C PHE A 147 12.56 4.54 -15.70
N ARG A 148 13.12 5.14 -16.76
CA ARG A 148 14.46 4.76 -17.25
C ARG A 148 15.53 5.23 -16.27
N SER A 149 15.21 6.18 -15.39
CA SER A 149 16.08 6.59 -14.30
C SER A 149 16.36 5.52 -13.25
N PHE A 150 15.62 4.40 -13.25
CA PHE A 150 15.81 3.27 -12.33
C PHE A 150 16.40 2.01 -13.00
N ASP A 151 16.64 2.04 -14.32
CA ASP A 151 17.31 0.99 -15.08
C ASP A 151 18.82 1.27 -15.20
#